data_AF-A0A662F9S1-F1
#
_entry.id   AF-A0A662F9S1-F1
#
_cell.length_a   1.000
_cell.length_b   1.000
_cell.length_c   1.000
_cell.angle_alpha   90.00
_cell.angle_beta   90.00
_cell.angle_gamma   90.00
#
_symmetry.space_group_name_H-M   'P 1'
#
loop_
_entity.id
_entity.type
_entity.pdbx_description
1 polymer ?
#
loop_
_entity_poly.entity_id
_entity_poly.type
_entity_poly.pdbx_seq_one_letter_code
_entity_poly.pdbx_strand_id
1 'polypeptide(L)'
;MTLGIDELATFCKRKGFVFPTAEIYGGLQGFYDYGPLGVELKENIKRLFWQDFVSQNEYIVGMDGSIITHPLVWHASEHVTKFLDIISKCKSCGTSVRVDTLIEEVTGKLVEGKPLNQITAIMKQLKLKCPKCGTPLTEAKEFRLMFETNIGPEVSDKSRGYLRPETAQLIFADFKTIFQTSRLKLPFGIAQMGKAFRNEISPRNFLFR
;
A
#
# COMPACT_ATOMS: atom_id res chain seq x y z
N MET A 1 -7.45 -11.34 -28.73
CA MET A 1 -8.17 -11.67 -27.50
C MET A 1 -7.46 -10.98 -26.35
N THR A 2 -8.12 -10.03 -25.70
CA THR A 2 -7.62 -9.38 -24.48
C THR A 2 -8.06 -10.23 -23.29
N LEU A 3 -7.10 -10.78 -22.55
CA LEU A 3 -7.37 -11.59 -21.35
C LEU A 3 -7.92 -10.69 -20.23
N GLY A 4 -9.08 -11.03 -19.69
CA GLY A 4 -9.68 -10.32 -18.56
C GLY A 4 -8.95 -10.59 -17.23
N ILE A 5 -9.06 -9.65 -16.27
CA ILE A 5 -8.44 -9.82 -14.93
C ILE A 5 -9.01 -11.06 -14.22
N ASP A 6 -10.32 -11.29 -14.31
CA ASP A 6 -10.98 -12.45 -13.67
C ASP A 6 -10.56 -13.78 -14.32
N GLU A 7 -10.35 -13.78 -15.64
CA GLU A 7 -9.83 -14.94 -16.37
C GLU A 7 -8.40 -15.25 -15.92
N LEU A 8 -7.56 -14.22 -15.78
CA LEU A 8 -6.19 -14.36 -15.28
C LEU A 8 -6.17 -14.87 -13.82
N ALA A 9 -6.99 -14.31 -12.94
CA ALA A 9 -7.09 -14.74 -11.55
C ALA A 9 -7.52 -16.23 -11.46
N THR A 10 -8.49 -16.63 -12.28
CA THR A 10 -8.93 -18.03 -12.38
C THR A 10 -7.81 -18.95 -12.85
N PHE A 11 -7.06 -18.55 -13.87
CA PHE A 11 -5.90 -19.30 -14.35
C PHE A 11 -4.82 -19.44 -13.27
N CYS A 12 -4.44 -18.32 -12.64
CA CYS A 12 -3.41 -18.29 -11.59
C CYS A 12 -3.75 -19.25 -10.44
N LYS A 13 -5.00 -19.25 -9.98
CA LYS A 13 -5.47 -20.18 -8.96
C LYS A 13 -5.38 -21.63 -9.43
N ARG A 14 -5.95 -21.95 -10.60
CA ARG A 14 -5.98 -23.32 -11.15
C ARG A 14 -4.58 -23.91 -11.37
N LYS A 15 -3.60 -23.06 -11.66
CA LYS A 15 -2.21 -23.47 -11.93
C LYS A 15 -1.30 -23.40 -10.70
N GLY A 16 -1.78 -22.93 -9.56
CA GLY A 16 -0.97 -22.83 -8.35
C GLY A 16 0.05 -21.68 -8.39
N PHE A 17 -0.28 -20.58 -9.06
CA PHE A 17 0.48 -19.33 -8.98
C PHE A 17 0.07 -18.52 -7.75
N VAL A 18 -1.16 -18.02 -7.73
CA VAL A 18 -1.66 -17.13 -6.67
C VAL A 18 -3.13 -17.39 -6.43
N PHE A 19 -3.55 -17.37 -5.17
CA PHE A 19 -4.95 -17.55 -4.76
C PHE A 19 -5.25 -16.75 -3.48
N PRO A 20 -6.54 -16.48 -3.18
CA PRO A 20 -6.93 -15.77 -1.96
C PRO A 20 -6.39 -16.48 -0.72
N THR A 21 -5.85 -15.71 0.22
CA THR A 21 -5.37 -16.29 1.48
C THR A 21 -6.51 -16.88 2.28
N ALA A 22 -6.26 -17.95 3.05
CA ALA A 22 -7.24 -18.55 3.97
C ALA A 22 -8.62 -18.84 3.36
N GLU A 23 -8.66 -19.29 2.10
CA GLU A 23 -9.90 -19.44 1.34
C GLU A 23 -10.96 -20.32 2.03
N ILE A 24 -10.54 -21.39 2.72
CA ILE A 24 -11.44 -22.28 3.48
C ILE A 24 -12.19 -21.57 4.63
N TYR A 25 -11.71 -20.40 5.05
CA TYR A 25 -12.33 -19.54 6.07
C TYR A 25 -13.10 -18.36 5.46
N GLY A 26 -13.32 -18.35 4.14
CA GLY A 26 -13.99 -17.26 3.41
C GLY A 26 -13.01 -16.23 2.82
N GLY A 27 -11.72 -16.39 3.07
CA GLY A 27 -10.65 -15.54 2.56
C GLY A 27 -10.55 -14.16 3.21
N LEU A 28 -9.51 -13.41 2.84
CA LEU A 28 -9.31 -12.03 3.28
C LEU A 28 -9.03 -11.12 2.08
N GLN A 29 -9.95 -10.19 1.82
CA GLN A 29 -9.86 -9.29 0.66
C GLN A 29 -8.57 -8.47 0.68
N GLY A 30 -7.85 -8.44 -0.45
CA GLY A 30 -6.55 -7.75 -0.59
C GLY A 30 -5.34 -8.57 -0.17
N PHE A 31 -5.54 -9.78 0.34
CA PHE A 31 -4.46 -10.66 0.78
C PHE A 31 -4.49 -11.98 0.00
N TYR A 32 -3.32 -12.38 -0.49
CA TYR A 32 -3.16 -13.53 -1.37
C TYR A 32 -1.92 -14.34 -0.99
N ASP A 33 -2.02 -15.64 -1.19
CA ASP A 33 -0.92 -16.59 -1.03
C ASP A 33 -0.37 -16.99 -2.39
N TYR A 34 0.94 -17.16 -2.46
CA TYR A 34 1.64 -17.66 -3.66
C TYR A 34 1.80 -19.17 -3.53
N GLY A 35 1.27 -19.92 -4.50
CA GLY A 35 1.42 -21.37 -4.60
C GLY A 35 2.77 -21.80 -5.17
N PRO A 36 2.98 -23.11 -5.42
CA PRO A 36 4.27 -23.64 -5.84
C PRO A 36 4.88 -22.94 -7.06
N LEU A 37 4.11 -22.74 -8.14
CA LEU A 37 4.62 -22.06 -9.33
C LEU A 37 4.77 -20.55 -9.11
N GLY A 38 3.93 -19.96 -8.25
CA GLY A 38 3.97 -18.54 -7.95
C GLY A 38 5.19 -18.15 -7.13
N VAL A 39 5.57 -18.98 -6.17
CA VAL A 39 6.78 -18.77 -5.36
C VAL A 39 8.01 -18.81 -6.26
N GLU A 40 8.15 -19.84 -7.11
CA GLU A 40 9.28 -19.95 -8.03
C GLU A 40 9.37 -18.76 -9.00
N LEU A 41 8.24 -18.38 -9.61
CA LEU A 41 8.20 -17.22 -10.51
C LEU A 41 8.59 -15.93 -9.79
N LYS A 42 8.02 -15.69 -8.61
CA LYS A 42 8.29 -14.50 -7.80
C LYS A 42 9.75 -14.42 -7.39
N GLU A 43 10.34 -15.52 -6.92
CA GLU A 43 11.75 -15.55 -6.53
C GLU A 43 12.69 -15.39 -7.72
N ASN A 44 12.35 -15.95 -8.89
CA ASN A 44 13.10 -15.73 -10.12
C ASN A 44 13.09 -14.24 -10.52
N ILE A 45 11.93 -13.57 -10.49
CA ILE A 45 11.82 -12.14 -10.79
C ILE A 45 12.64 -11.31 -9.80
N LYS A 46 12.54 -11.59 -8.50
CA LYS A 46 13.30 -10.90 -7.45
C LYS A 46 14.81 -11.06 -7.65
N ARG A 47 15.27 -12.27 -7.98
CA ARG A 47 16.69 -12.54 -8.23
C ARG A 47 17.20 -11.79 -9.46
N LEU A 48 16.44 -11.79 -10.55
CA LEU A 48 16.80 -11.03 -11.77
C LEU A 48 16.89 -9.53 -11.46
N PHE A 49 15.89 -8.96 -10.79
CA PHE A 49 15.93 -7.57 -10.37
C PHE A 49 17.16 -7.25 -9.51
N TRP A 50 17.44 -8.07 -8.49
CA TRP A 50 18.58 -7.83 -7.61
C TRP A 50 19.92 -7.97 -8.35
N GLN A 51 20.02 -8.94 -9.26
CA GLN A 51 21.21 -9.14 -10.06
C GLN A 51 21.46 -7.92 -10.96
N ASP A 52 20.47 -7.51 -11.74
CA ASP A 52 20.60 -6.47 -12.77
C ASP A 52 20.80 -5.07 -12.18
N PHE A 53 20.05 -4.74 -11.13
CA PHE A 53 20.04 -3.39 -10.57
C PHE A 53 20.96 -3.19 -9.37
N VAL A 54 21.34 -4.26 -8.67
CA VAL A 54 22.13 -4.14 -7.43
C VAL A 54 23.47 -4.85 -7.57
N SER A 55 23.49 -6.17 -7.74
CA SER A 55 24.73 -6.96 -7.66
C SER A 55 25.70 -6.67 -8.80
N GLN A 56 25.20 -6.34 -9.99
CA GLN A 56 26.02 -5.97 -11.14
C GLN A 56 26.31 -4.46 -11.23
N ASN A 57 25.76 -3.65 -10.33
CA ASN A 57 25.96 -2.20 -10.33
C ASN A 57 26.93 -1.78 -9.23
N GLU A 58 28.15 -1.37 -9.61
CA GLU A 58 29.20 -0.95 -8.68
C GLU A 58 28.82 0.27 -7.81
N TYR A 59 27.82 1.05 -8.22
CA TYR A 59 27.36 2.24 -7.51
C TYR A 59 26.18 1.96 -6.58
N ILE A 60 25.66 0.73 -6.50
CA ILE A 60 24.48 0.42 -5.68
C ILE A 60 24.82 -0.66 -4.65
N VAL A 61 24.55 -0.35 -3.38
CA VAL A 61 24.66 -1.32 -2.28
C VAL A 61 23.28 -1.78 -1.83
N GLY A 62 23.20 -3.01 -1.31
CA GLY A 62 21.97 -3.56 -0.76
C GLY A 62 21.82 -3.30 0.74
N MET A 63 20.58 -3.17 1.19
CA MET A 63 20.20 -3.27 2.61
C MET A 63 18.90 -4.05 2.78
N ASP A 64 18.67 -4.59 3.97
CA ASP A 64 17.39 -5.13 4.40
C ASP A 64 17.02 -4.59 5.79
N GLY A 65 16.21 -3.55 5.79
CA GLY A 65 15.71 -2.89 6.98
C GLY A 65 14.48 -3.58 7.56
N SER A 66 14.19 -3.30 8.83
CA SER A 66 13.05 -3.87 9.55
C SER A 66 11.68 -3.48 8.97
N ILE A 67 10.66 -4.30 9.21
CA ILE A 67 9.26 -3.98 8.86
C ILE A 67 8.68 -2.95 9.84
N ILE A 68 9.01 -3.09 11.12
CA ILE A 68 8.64 -2.16 12.19
C ILE A 68 9.90 -1.40 12.58
N THR A 69 9.81 -0.06 12.59
CA THR A 69 10.92 0.83 12.96
C THR A 69 10.45 1.87 13.97
N HIS A 70 11.36 2.74 14.41
CA HIS A 70 11.08 3.79 15.37
C HIS A 70 9.94 4.70 14.85
N PRO A 71 8.85 4.93 15.63
CA PRO A 71 7.68 5.66 15.17
C PRO A 71 7.97 7.07 14.65
N LEU A 72 9.00 7.73 15.20
CA LEU A 72 9.41 9.07 14.75
C LEU A 72 9.82 9.12 13.27
N VAL A 73 10.27 8.00 12.68
CA VAL A 73 10.58 7.94 11.24
C VAL A 73 9.32 8.27 10.42
N TRP A 74 8.16 7.74 10.83
CA TRP A 74 6.88 7.96 10.15
C TRP A 74 6.25 9.32 10.47
N HIS A 75 6.61 9.93 11.60
CA HIS A 75 6.21 11.30 11.91
C HIS A 75 7.04 12.32 11.12
N ALA A 76 8.37 12.13 11.08
CA ALA A 76 9.29 13.00 10.36
C ALA A 76 9.05 12.98 8.84
N SER A 77 8.69 11.82 8.29
CA SER A 77 8.29 11.67 6.89
C SER A 77 6.82 12.01 6.62
N GLU A 78 6.09 12.50 7.62
CA GLU A 78 4.67 12.88 7.55
C GLU A 78 3.71 11.74 7.16
N HIS A 79 4.14 10.48 7.16
CA HIS A 79 3.25 9.35 6.85
C HIS A 79 2.09 9.24 7.86
N VAL A 80 2.36 9.48 9.15
CA VAL A 80 1.31 9.41 10.19
C VAL A 80 0.20 10.45 9.96
N THR A 81 0.53 11.59 9.35
CA THR A 81 -0.39 12.73 9.19
C THR A 81 -0.94 12.88 7.78
N LYS A 82 -0.20 12.46 6.75
CA LYS A 82 -0.54 12.69 5.33
C LYS A 82 -0.74 11.42 4.52
N PHE A 83 -0.33 10.24 5.01
CA PHE A 83 -0.57 8.97 4.32
C PHE A 83 -1.99 8.46 4.60
N LEU A 84 -2.95 9.17 4.04
CA LEU A 84 -4.38 8.97 4.24
C LEU A 84 -5.15 9.06 2.93
N ASP A 85 -6.29 8.39 2.91
CA ASP A 85 -7.32 8.54 1.88
C ASP A 85 -8.51 9.30 2.46
N ILE A 86 -9.25 10.00 1.60
CA ILE A 86 -10.52 10.61 1.98
C ILE A 86 -11.66 9.67 1.58
N ILE A 87 -12.40 9.17 2.56
CA ILE A 87 -13.44 8.17 2.36
C ILE A 87 -14.82 8.68 2.73
N SER A 88 -15.84 8.09 2.11
CA SER A 88 -17.22 8.20 2.55
C SER A 88 -17.90 6.84 2.51
N LYS A 89 -18.96 6.64 3.30
CA LYS A 89 -19.69 5.39 3.40
C LYS A 89 -21.13 5.56 2.93
N CYS A 90 -21.67 4.56 2.27
CA CYS A 90 -23.09 4.48 2.00
C CYS A 90 -23.82 3.84 3.19
N LYS A 91 -24.78 4.54 3.80
CA LYS A 91 -25.58 3.96 4.92
C LYS A 91 -26.44 2.78 4.46
N SER A 92 -26.97 2.83 3.24
CA SER A 92 -27.92 1.81 2.76
C SER A 92 -27.27 0.47 2.42
N CYS A 93 -26.11 0.45 1.74
CA CYS A 93 -25.45 -0.79 1.30
C CYS A 93 -24.10 -1.05 1.97
N GLY A 94 -23.66 -0.19 2.89
CA GLY A 94 -22.41 -0.34 3.64
C GLY A 94 -21.12 -0.08 2.85
N THR A 95 -21.21 0.17 1.55
CA THR A 95 -20.04 0.37 0.67
C THR A 95 -19.25 1.62 1.07
N SER A 96 -17.96 1.44 1.31
CA SER A 96 -16.98 2.53 1.43
C SER A 96 -16.47 2.91 0.05
N VAL A 97 -16.34 4.22 -0.19
CA VAL A 97 -15.81 4.78 -1.44
C VAL A 97 -14.66 5.73 -1.13
N ARG A 98 -13.62 5.68 -1.96
CA ARG A 98 -12.57 6.69 -2.01
C ARG A 98 -13.12 7.89 -2.77
N VAL A 99 -13.23 9.02 -2.09
CA VAL A 99 -14.03 10.16 -2.54
C VAL A 99 -13.36 10.88 -3.70
N ASP A 100 -12.04 11.02 -3.66
CA ASP A 100 -11.23 11.61 -4.72
C ASP A 100 -11.36 10.83 -6.03
N THR A 101 -11.22 9.50 -6.00
CA THR A 101 -11.43 8.64 -7.17
C THR A 101 -12.86 8.76 -7.70
N LEU A 102 -13.87 8.81 -6.83
CA LEU A 102 -15.26 8.97 -7.25
C LEU A 102 -15.51 10.35 -7.91
N ILE A 103 -14.89 11.41 -7.40
CA ILE A 103 -14.99 12.75 -8.00
C ILE A 103 -14.31 12.74 -9.38
N GLU A 104 -13.16 12.10 -9.50
CA GLU A 104 -12.44 11.94 -10.77
C GLU A 104 -13.25 11.17 -11.79
N GLU A 105 -13.89 10.05 -11.40
CA GLU A 105 -14.75 9.26 -12.28
C GLU A 105 -15.98 10.07 -12.77
N VAL A 106 -16.55 10.92 -11.91
CA VAL A 106 -17.75 11.71 -12.25
C VAL A 106 -17.41 12.99 -13.03
N THR A 107 -16.26 13.61 -12.78
CA THR A 107 -15.94 14.95 -13.30
C THR A 107 -14.75 15.00 -14.26
N GLY A 108 -13.94 13.94 -14.32
CA GLY A 108 -12.65 13.92 -15.02
C GLY A 108 -11.57 14.80 -14.39
N LYS A 109 -11.82 15.40 -13.21
CA LYS A 109 -10.87 16.31 -12.55
C LYS A 109 -10.16 15.62 -11.40
N LEU A 110 -8.84 15.64 -11.44
CA LEU A 110 -7.97 15.21 -10.34
C LEU A 110 -8.19 16.11 -9.13
N VAL A 111 -8.54 15.48 -8.00
CA VAL A 111 -8.74 16.18 -6.71
C VAL A 111 -7.94 15.56 -5.57
N GLU A 112 -7.14 14.53 -5.86
CA GLU A 112 -6.20 13.92 -4.92
C GLU A 112 -5.30 14.99 -4.24
N GLY A 113 -5.08 14.84 -2.94
CA GLY A 113 -4.27 15.76 -2.13
C GLY A 113 -4.96 17.07 -1.69
N LYS A 114 -6.23 17.31 -2.06
CA LYS A 114 -6.99 18.45 -1.52
C LYS A 114 -7.40 18.20 -0.06
N PRO A 115 -7.48 19.26 0.77
CA PRO A 115 -7.89 19.12 2.16
C PRO A 115 -9.35 18.66 2.29
N LEU A 116 -9.66 17.96 3.39
CA LEU A 116 -10.98 17.35 3.64
C LEU A 116 -12.14 18.34 3.50
N ASN A 117 -11.98 19.58 3.94
CA ASN A 117 -13.00 20.61 3.84
C ASN A 117 -13.38 20.95 2.39
N GLN A 118 -12.40 21.04 1.49
CA GLN A 118 -12.61 21.28 0.07
C GLN A 118 -13.27 20.08 -0.59
N ILE A 119 -12.80 18.87 -0.29
CA ILE A 119 -13.41 17.64 -0.82
C ILE A 119 -14.87 17.54 -0.37
N THR A 120 -15.16 17.81 0.90
CA THR A 120 -16.53 17.80 1.44
C THR A 120 -17.43 18.83 0.76
N ALA A 121 -16.90 20.02 0.46
CA ALA A 121 -17.64 21.04 -0.30
C ALA A 121 -17.95 20.58 -1.74
N ILE A 122 -16.97 19.99 -2.43
CA ILE A 122 -17.14 19.44 -3.77
C ILE A 122 -18.18 18.30 -3.76
N MET A 123 -18.11 17.39 -2.78
CA MET A 123 -19.09 16.31 -2.64
C MET A 123 -20.53 16.85 -2.51
N LYS A 124 -20.72 17.90 -1.70
CA LYS A 124 -22.03 18.54 -1.50
C LYS A 124 -22.51 19.24 -2.76
N GLN A 125 -21.63 19.95 -3.46
CA GLN A 125 -21.95 20.64 -4.70
C GLN A 125 -22.38 19.65 -5.80
N LEU A 126 -21.67 18.53 -5.94
CA LEU A 126 -21.96 17.49 -6.93
C LEU A 126 -23.10 16.55 -6.50
N LYS A 127 -23.58 16.66 -5.26
CA LYS A 127 -24.56 15.73 -4.66
C LYS A 127 -24.20 14.27 -4.91
N LEU A 128 -22.93 13.91 -4.64
CA LEU A 128 -22.41 12.58 -4.95
C LEU A 128 -23.26 11.48 -4.32
N LYS A 129 -23.55 10.48 -5.13
CA LYS A 129 -24.34 9.30 -4.77
C LYS A 129 -23.45 8.07 -4.75
N CYS A 130 -23.87 7.05 -4.01
CA CYS A 130 -23.20 5.76 -4.01
C CYS A 130 -23.23 5.16 -5.43
N PRO A 131 -22.09 4.75 -5.98
CA PRO A 131 -22.03 4.14 -7.32
C PRO A 131 -22.75 2.79 -7.38
N LYS A 132 -22.97 2.13 -6.24
CA LYS A 132 -23.59 0.80 -6.18
C LYS A 132 -25.13 0.85 -6.14
N CYS A 133 -25.71 1.78 -5.37
CA CYS A 133 -27.16 1.81 -5.12
C CYS A 133 -27.82 3.19 -5.30
N GLY A 134 -27.06 4.22 -5.66
CA GLY A 134 -27.59 5.56 -5.96
C GLY A 134 -28.06 6.38 -4.74
N THR A 135 -27.95 5.87 -3.51
CA THR A 135 -28.31 6.65 -2.31
C THR A 135 -27.22 7.65 -1.92
N PRO A 136 -27.55 8.74 -1.19
CA PRO A 136 -26.55 9.70 -0.72
C PRO A 136 -25.46 9.06 0.14
N LEU A 137 -24.23 9.53 -0.04
CA LEU A 137 -23.07 9.18 0.78
C LEU A 137 -23.06 9.95 2.10
N THR A 138 -22.37 9.42 3.12
CA THR A 138 -22.13 10.16 4.37
C THR A 138 -21.14 11.30 4.17
N GLU A 139 -20.89 12.06 5.24
CA GLU A 139 -19.78 12.99 5.28
C GLU A 139 -18.44 12.27 5.04
N ALA A 140 -17.53 12.97 4.36
CA ALA A 140 -16.18 12.50 4.10
C ALA A 140 -15.36 12.49 5.40
N LYS A 141 -14.46 11.53 5.52
CA LYS A 141 -13.53 11.41 6.64
C LYS A 141 -12.16 10.98 6.13
N GLU A 142 -11.13 11.38 6.85
CA GLU A 142 -9.79 10.87 6.63
C GLU A 142 -9.67 9.44 7.15
N PHE A 143 -8.95 8.61 6.39
CA PHE A 143 -8.68 7.22 6.72
C PHE A 143 -7.18 6.95 6.57
N ARG A 144 -6.52 6.58 7.67
CA ARG A 144 -5.09 6.27 7.67
C ARG A 144 -4.81 4.94 6.98
N LEU A 145 -3.84 4.97 6.06
CA LEU A 145 -3.44 3.79 5.28
C LEU A 145 -2.32 2.98 5.93
N MET A 146 -1.69 3.46 7.01
CA MET A 146 -0.71 2.68 7.76
C MET A 146 -1.41 1.70 8.69
N PHE A 147 -0.91 0.46 8.77
CA PHE A 147 -1.30 -0.46 9.82
C PHE A 147 -0.61 -0.10 11.13
N GLU A 148 -1.40 0.12 12.18
CA GLU A 148 -0.94 0.38 13.55
C GLU A 148 -0.83 -0.94 14.34
N THR A 149 0.17 -1.03 15.21
CA THR A 149 0.37 -2.14 16.16
C THR A 149 0.94 -1.62 17.48
N ASN A 150 1.14 -2.50 18.47
CA ASN A 150 1.79 -2.18 19.74
C ASN A 150 3.09 -2.97 19.90
N ILE A 151 4.14 -2.30 20.36
CA ILE A 151 5.48 -2.83 20.59
C ILE A 151 5.68 -2.97 22.10
N GLY A 152 5.89 -4.21 22.56
CA GLY A 152 6.09 -4.51 23.98
C GLY A 152 4.79 -4.91 24.70
N PRO A 153 4.87 -5.19 26.01
CA PRO A 153 3.79 -5.83 26.76
C PRO A 153 2.64 -4.87 27.12
N GLU A 154 2.90 -3.58 27.21
CA GLU A 154 1.90 -2.58 27.59
C GLU A 154 1.32 -1.88 26.35
N VAL A 155 0.00 -1.77 26.29
CA VAL A 155 -0.69 -1.01 25.25
C VAL A 155 -0.81 0.44 25.68
N SER A 156 -0.05 1.32 25.03
CA SER A 156 -0.02 2.76 25.29
C SER A 156 0.37 3.52 24.03
N ASP A 157 0.17 4.84 24.01
CA ASP A 157 0.63 5.66 22.89
C ASP A 157 2.15 5.60 22.69
N LYS A 158 2.92 5.32 23.74
CA LYS A 158 4.38 5.16 23.68
C LYS A 158 4.81 3.83 23.06
N SER A 159 3.96 2.80 23.11
CA SER A 159 4.23 1.51 22.47
C SER A 159 3.70 1.43 21.05
N ARG A 160 3.07 2.48 20.52
CA ARG A 160 2.53 2.46 19.17
C ARG A 160 3.62 2.26 18.12
N GLY A 161 3.47 1.23 17.30
CA GLY A 161 4.30 0.92 16.15
C GLY A 161 3.49 0.89 14.86
N TYR A 162 4.19 0.83 13.72
CA TYR A 162 3.55 0.78 12.41
C TYR A 162 4.24 -0.27 11.54
N LEU A 163 3.44 -0.99 10.74
CA LEU A 163 3.99 -1.73 9.61
C LEU A 163 4.36 -0.74 8.51
N ARG A 164 5.57 -0.82 7.98
CA ARG A 164 6.05 0.13 6.97
C ARG A 164 5.15 0.17 5.71
N PRO A 165 4.69 1.36 5.26
CA PRO A 165 3.90 1.53 4.04
C PRO A 165 4.74 1.55 2.75
N GLU A 166 6.06 1.67 2.92
CA GLU A 166 7.08 1.65 1.86
C GLU A 166 8.43 1.19 2.42
N THR A 167 9.40 0.96 1.55
CA THR A 167 10.76 0.54 1.91
C THR A 167 11.75 1.70 2.08
N ALA A 168 11.46 2.88 1.52
CA ALA A 168 12.44 3.96 1.36
C ALA A 168 12.91 4.58 2.68
N GLN A 169 12.02 4.75 3.67
CA GLN A 169 12.36 5.48 4.90
C GLN A 169 13.54 4.90 5.67
N LEU A 170 13.75 3.57 5.61
CA LEU A 170 14.87 2.93 6.28
C LEU A 170 16.20 3.21 5.56
N ILE A 171 16.18 3.34 4.23
CA ILE A 171 17.35 3.79 3.47
C ILE A 171 17.77 5.19 3.94
N PHE A 172 16.81 6.10 4.15
CA PHE A 172 17.11 7.45 4.61
C PHE A 172 17.61 7.47 6.06
N ALA A 173 16.99 6.68 6.94
CA ALA A 173 17.38 6.59 8.34
C ALA A 173 18.80 6.00 8.50
N ASP A 174 19.16 4.99 7.70
CA ASP A 174 20.45 4.30 7.77
C ASP A 174 21.50 4.86 6.80
N PHE A 175 21.19 5.94 6.05
CA PHE A 175 22.08 6.50 5.02
C PHE A 175 23.50 6.71 5.53
N LYS A 176 23.65 7.36 6.70
CA LYS A 176 24.98 7.67 7.27
C LYS A 176 25.75 6.39 7.63
N THR A 177 25.06 5.41 8.23
CA THR A 177 25.65 4.12 8.60
C THR A 177 26.15 3.39 7.36
N ILE A 178 25.31 3.26 6.34
CA ILE A 178 25.64 2.54 5.09
C ILE A 178 26.76 3.26 4.33
N PHE A 179 26.69 4.59 4.21
CA PHE A 179 27.72 5.40 3.57
C PHE A 179 29.10 5.15 4.20
N GLN A 180 29.16 5.10 5.54
CA GLN A 180 30.40 4.91 6.28
C GLN A 180 30.92 3.47 6.22
N THR A 181 30.07 2.47 6.47
CA THR A 181 30.48 1.05 6.53
C THR A 181 30.87 0.52 5.16
N SER A 182 30.25 1.04 4.10
CA SER A 182 30.51 0.65 2.71
C SER A 182 31.53 1.55 2.00
N ARG A 183 32.08 2.57 2.70
CA ARG A 183 33.11 3.50 2.20
C ARG A 183 32.75 4.16 0.85
N LEU A 184 31.49 4.53 0.70
CA LEU A 184 30.95 4.99 -0.58
C LEU A 184 31.40 6.42 -0.87
N LYS A 185 31.33 6.79 -2.15
CA LYS A 185 31.51 8.16 -2.64
C LYS A 185 30.29 8.53 -3.47
N LEU A 186 29.91 9.80 -3.44
CA LEU A 186 28.78 10.27 -4.24
C LEU A 186 29.18 10.33 -5.74
N PRO A 187 28.25 9.99 -6.66
CA PRO A 187 26.92 9.43 -6.40
C PRO A 187 26.97 7.91 -6.12
N PHE A 188 26.05 7.43 -5.28
CA PHE A 188 25.77 6.01 -5.06
C PHE A 188 24.28 5.81 -4.76
N GLY A 189 23.80 4.58 -4.88
CA GLY A 189 22.46 4.16 -4.52
C GLY A 189 22.45 3.14 -3.39
N ILE A 190 21.33 3.08 -2.68
CA ILE A 190 21.04 2.02 -1.71
C ILE A 190 19.74 1.37 -2.17
N ALA A 191 19.75 0.07 -2.38
CA ALA A 191 18.59 -0.71 -2.78
C ALA A 191 18.07 -1.57 -1.62
N GLN A 192 16.76 -1.69 -1.53
CA GLN A 192 16.10 -2.58 -0.58
C GLN A 192 14.94 -3.29 -1.28
N MET A 193 14.79 -4.58 -1.00
CA MET A 193 13.68 -5.39 -1.46
C MET A 193 13.00 -6.04 -0.26
N GLY A 194 11.70 -5.79 -0.08
CA GLY A 194 10.98 -6.37 1.05
C GLY A 194 9.49 -6.06 1.01
N LYS A 195 8.78 -6.51 2.04
CA LYS A 195 7.33 -6.27 2.18
C LYS A 195 7.03 -4.84 2.61
N ALA A 196 5.89 -4.31 2.14
CA ALA A 196 5.28 -3.07 2.58
C ALA A 196 3.77 -3.30 2.71
N PHE A 197 3.11 -2.52 3.55
CA PHE A 197 1.72 -2.76 3.96
C PHE A 197 0.90 -1.48 3.83
N ARG A 198 -0.23 -1.57 3.12
CA ARG A 198 -1.20 -0.49 2.99
C ARG A 198 -2.57 -1.02 3.39
N ASN A 199 -3.21 -0.35 4.33
CA ASN A 199 -4.55 -0.67 4.78
C ASN A 199 -5.54 -0.12 3.75
N GLU A 200 -5.68 -0.80 2.62
CA GLU A 200 -6.53 -0.36 1.52
C GLU A 200 -8.02 -0.57 1.84
N ILE A 201 -8.85 0.43 1.54
CA ILE A 201 -10.28 0.42 1.89
C ILE A 201 -11.08 -0.58 1.05
N SER A 202 -10.71 -0.72 -0.22
CA SER A 202 -11.37 -1.63 -1.15
C SER A 202 -10.32 -2.19 -2.12
N PRO A 203 -9.59 -3.24 -1.69
CA PRO A 203 -8.69 -3.98 -2.57
C PRO A 203 -9.50 -4.54 -3.75
N ARG A 204 -9.06 -4.26 -4.97
CA ARG A 204 -9.75 -4.57 -6.23
C ARG A 204 -8.72 -4.92 -7.30
N ASN A 205 -9.16 -5.57 -8.36
CA ASN A 205 -8.33 -5.93 -9.51
C ASN A 205 -7.18 -6.88 -9.11
N PHE A 206 -7.51 -7.98 -8.43
CA PHE A 206 -6.57 -9.05 -8.14
C PHE A 206 -5.30 -8.57 -7.39
N LEU A 207 -4.10 -8.73 -7.97
CA LEU A 207 -2.82 -8.35 -7.35
C LEU A 207 -2.48 -6.85 -7.47
N PHE A 208 -3.32 -6.04 -8.11
CA PHE A 208 -3.06 -4.61 -8.28
C PHE A 208 -3.38 -3.78 -7.02
N ARG A 209 -4.32 -4.22 -6.18
CA ARG A 209 -4.66 -3.58 -4.89
C ARG A 209 -5.10 -4.60 -3.85
#